data_AF-A0A1X2GGY0-F1
#
_entry.id   AF-A0A1X2GGY0-F1
#
_cell.length_a   1.000
_cell.length_b   1.000
_cell.length_c   1.000
_cell.angle_alpha   90.00
_cell.angle_beta   90.00
_cell.angle_gamma   90.00
#
_symmetry.space_group_name_H-M   'P 1'
#
loop_
_entity.id
_entity.type
_entity.pdbx_description
1 polymer ?
#
loop_
_entity_poly.entity_id
_entity_poly.type
_entity_poly.pdbx_seq_one_letter_code
_entity_poly.pdbx_strand_id
1 'polypeptide(L)'
;MVGSVDVIKSLKEFRAASILLNKTTNINDDRILSLHMIFVFSPEYAQSITKYFGRSIHDQVLNDLAPMLDSNTPSLSDNLPIWANTLASCPPTWTQIVHCSIDILHAAKESANPNDLVAAVCMLQLSTRCIHDPHDLCEDTFVHRYLDGLLDGVFGTSKLMETQWANMWLASSKVDAYKTYKPDFVVYVKPRHQRFDIAVCEVKPPSKSCRPPISDFVKLCLEMKKMILTLTGLIDNPFVLGILVTGRTIHTFVMYRLGQHGYRVCQIGQAEVVYSLKSMGLFPVLFQTILKVKDMAATLAEELEQAALGLAKTESAHDRPSMDDGTPNWKRLKM
;
A
#
# COMPACT_ATOMS: atom_id res chain seq x y z
N MET A 1 12.01 -14.91 -20.25
CA MET A 1 12.93 -16.00 -19.89
C MET A 1 13.95 -15.40 -18.96
N VAL A 2 14.15 -16.03 -17.80
CA VAL A 2 15.19 -15.64 -16.84
C VAL A 2 16.22 -16.76 -16.90
N GLY A 3 17.34 -16.52 -17.59
CA GLY A 3 18.29 -17.58 -17.94
C GLY A 3 17.70 -18.68 -18.84
N SER A 4 18.05 -19.95 -18.57
CA SER A 4 17.61 -21.15 -19.30
C SER A 4 16.28 -21.75 -18.80
N VAL A 5 15.65 -21.15 -17.79
CA VAL A 5 14.43 -21.69 -17.16
C VAL A 5 13.23 -20.80 -17.47
N ASP A 6 12.17 -21.44 -17.98
CA ASP A 6 10.88 -20.80 -18.14
C ASP A 6 10.17 -20.70 -16.78
N VAL A 7 10.38 -19.58 -16.08
CA VAL A 7 9.74 -19.28 -14.79
C VAL A 7 8.21 -19.40 -14.89
N ILE A 8 7.59 -19.04 -16.02
CA ILE A 8 6.14 -19.15 -16.18
C ILE A 8 5.71 -20.62 -16.19
N LYS A 9 6.48 -21.50 -16.84
CA LYS A 9 6.24 -22.95 -16.79
C LYS A 9 6.34 -23.47 -15.36
N SER A 10 7.39 -23.10 -14.61
CA SER A 10 7.55 -23.51 -13.21
C SER A 10 6.40 -23.04 -12.31
N LEU A 11 5.88 -21.81 -12.52
CA LEU A 11 4.72 -21.30 -11.78
C LEU A 11 3.43 -22.07 -12.12
N LYS A 12 3.23 -22.46 -13.39
CA LYS A 12 2.09 -23.30 -13.82
C LYS A 12 2.15 -24.69 -13.19
N GLU A 13 3.33 -25.31 -13.18
CA GLU A 13 3.58 -26.60 -12.53
C GLU A 13 3.35 -26.52 -11.02
N PHE A 14 3.84 -25.46 -10.37
CA PHE A 14 3.59 -25.20 -8.97
C PHE A 14 2.09 -25.13 -8.68
N ARG A 15 1.33 -24.36 -9.44
CA ARG A 15 -0.13 -24.27 -9.27
C ARG A 15 -0.82 -25.62 -9.48
N ALA A 16 -0.43 -26.39 -10.50
CA ALA A 16 -1.01 -27.70 -10.75
C ALA A 16 -0.82 -28.64 -9.55
N ALA A 17 0.38 -28.64 -8.94
CA ALA A 17 0.63 -29.36 -7.70
C ALA A 17 -0.20 -28.83 -6.52
N SER A 18 -0.41 -27.51 -6.41
CA SER A 18 -1.28 -26.92 -5.39
C SER A 18 -2.73 -27.40 -5.49
N ILE A 19 -3.27 -27.51 -6.72
CA ILE A 19 -4.64 -28.00 -6.96
C ILE A 19 -4.80 -29.44 -6.47
N LEU A 20 -3.79 -30.28 -6.70
CA LEU A 20 -3.80 -31.66 -6.25
C LEU A 20 -3.77 -31.74 -4.72
N LEU A 21 -2.84 -31.01 -4.10
CA LEU A 21 -2.65 -31.00 -2.64
C LEU A 21 -3.86 -30.45 -1.88
N ASN A 22 -4.51 -29.41 -2.41
CA ASN A 22 -5.68 -28.79 -1.78
C ASN A 22 -6.87 -29.77 -1.63
N LYS A 23 -6.90 -30.85 -2.41
CA LYS A 23 -7.93 -31.89 -2.29
C LYS A 23 -7.66 -32.86 -1.13
N THR A 24 -6.42 -32.93 -0.67
CA THR A 24 -5.96 -33.98 0.26
C THR A 24 -5.57 -33.43 1.63
N THR A 25 -5.10 -32.19 1.71
CA THR A 25 -4.56 -31.61 2.95
C THR A 25 -4.75 -30.10 3.00
N ASN A 26 -4.57 -29.52 4.20
CA ASN A 26 -4.33 -28.08 4.32
C ASN A 26 -3.04 -27.72 3.59
N ILE A 27 -3.05 -26.56 2.93
CA ILE A 27 -1.94 -26.04 2.14
C ILE A 27 -1.48 -24.71 2.72
N ASN A 28 -0.21 -24.34 2.50
CA ASN A 28 0.34 -23.08 2.99
C ASN A 28 -0.08 -21.88 2.13
N ASP A 29 0.23 -20.67 2.60
CA ASP A 29 -0.14 -19.41 1.94
C ASP A 29 0.32 -19.33 0.48
N ASP A 30 1.56 -19.73 0.16
CA ASP A 30 2.08 -19.73 -1.22
C ASP A 30 1.19 -20.59 -2.14
N ARG A 31 0.79 -21.76 -1.64
CA ARG A 31 -0.07 -22.70 -2.37
C ARG A 31 -1.47 -22.12 -2.51
N ILE A 32 -2.04 -21.52 -1.46
CA ILE A 32 -3.36 -20.86 -1.51
C ILE A 32 -3.34 -19.75 -2.57
N LEU A 33 -2.36 -18.85 -2.51
CA LEU A 33 -2.21 -17.75 -3.47
C LEU A 33 -2.06 -18.26 -4.91
N SER A 34 -1.33 -19.34 -5.13
CA SER A 34 -1.19 -19.94 -6.47
C SER A 34 -2.51 -20.45 -7.05
N LEU A 35 -3.47 -20.90 -6.22
CA LEU A 35 -4.82 -21.25 -6.69
C LEU A 35 -5.53 -20.04 -7.30
N HIS A 36 -5.23 -18.85 -6.78
CA HIS A 36 -5.69 -17.56 -7.29
C HIS A 36 -4.76 -16.93 -8.35
N MET A 37 -3.78 -17.68 -8.87
CA MET A 37 -2.78 -17.19 -9.82
C MET A 37 -1.91 -16.03 -9.30
N ILE A 38 -1.75 -15.93 -7.98
CA ILE A 38 -0.90 -14.94 -7.33
C ILE A 38 0.41 -15.61 -6.92
N PHE A 39 1.54 -15.01 -7.27
CA PHE A 39 2.87 -15.53 -6.99
C PHE A 39 3.74 -14.47 -6.31
N VAL A 40 4.34 -14.83 -5.17
CA VAL A 40 5.05 -13.89 -4.30
C VAL A 40 6.57 -13.96 -4.53
N PHE A 41 7.18 -12.82 -4.80
CA PHE A 41 8.62 -12.64 -4.95
C PHE A 41 9.11 -11.76 -3.80
N SER A 42 10.07 -12.26 -3.04
CA SER A 42 10.67 -11.55 -1.90
C SER A 42 12.19 -11.60 -2.04
N PRO A 43 12.92 -10.56 -1.61
CA PRO A 43 14.37 -10.63 -1.45
C PRO A 43 14.81 -11.76 -0.52
N GLU A 44 13.98 -12.13 0.45
CA GLU A 44 14.25 -13.26 1.32
C GLU A 44 13.82 -14.57 0.64
N TYR A 45 14.80 -15.44 0.37
CA TYR A 45 14.57 -16.73 -0.29
C TYR A 45 13.48 -17.57 0.37
N ALA A 46 13.46 -17.66 1.69
CA ALA A 46 12.46 -18.44 2.43
C ALA A 46 11.02 -17.94 2.23
N GLN A 47 10.85 -16.66 1.91
CA GLN A 47 9.56 -16.01 1.70
C GLN A 47 9.15 -15.92 0.23
N SER A 48 10.05 -16.27 -0.71
CA SER A 48 9.75 -16.23 -2.14
C SER A 48 9.21 -17.56 -2.68
N ILE A 49 8.32 -17.49 -3.67
CA ILE A 49 7.87 -18.64 -4.47
C ILE A 49 9.04 -19.37 -5.15
N THR A 50 10.13 -18.66 -5.43
CA THR A 50 11.32 -19.23 -6.08
C THR A 50 12.08 -20.23 -5.20
N LYS A 51 11.75 -20.33 -3.90
CA LYS A 51 12.29 -21.39 -3.02
C LYS A 51 11.95 -22.80 -3.49
N TYR A 52 10.87 -22.96 -4.24
CA TYR A 52 10.49 -24.24 -4.84
C TYR A 52 11.19 -24.51 -6.17
N PHE A 53 11.94 -23.54 -6.71
CA PHE A 53 12.62 -23.64 -8.01
C PHE A 53 14.14 -23.67 -7.85
N GLY A 54 14.67 -23.22 -6.72
CA GLY A 54 16.09 -23.27 -6.38
C GLY A 54 16.75 -21.90 -6.35
N ARG A 55 17.87 -21.81 -5.62
CA ARG A 55 18.55 -20.55 -5.32
C ARG A 55 19.03 -19.80 -6.58
N SER A 56 19.57 -20.52 -7.57
CA SER A 56 20.03 -19.89 -8.81
C SER A 56 18.90 -19.17 -9.57
N ILE A 57 17.69 -19.72 -9.57
CA ILE A 57 16.53 -19.09 -10.23
C ILE A 57 16.08 -17.87 -9.43
N HIS A 58 16.08 -17.99 -8.10
CA HIS A 58 15.75 -16.88 -7.22
C HIS A 58 16.64 -15.66 -7.47
N ASP A 59 17.95 -15.85 -7.48
CA ASP A 59 18.90 -14.74 -7.64
C ASP A 59 18.73 -14.08 -9.02
N GLN A 60 18.49 -14.86 -10.09
CA GLN A 60 18.24 -14.29 -11.42
C GLN A 60 16.90 -13.53 -11.49
N VAL A 61 15.83 -14.08 -10.90
CA VAL A 61 14.53 -13.40 -10.87
C VAL A 61 14.61 -12.09 -10.10
N LEU A 62 15.35 -12.05 -8.98
CA LEU A 62 15.54 -10.81 -8.23
C LEU A 62 16.35 -9.78 -9.02
N ASN A 63 17.40 -10.19 -9.75
CA ASN A 63 18.16 -9.28 -10.61
C ASN A 63 17.27 -8.67 -11.71
N ASP A 64 16.38 -9.45 -12.31
CA ASP A 64 15.44 -8.97 -13.32
C ASP A 64 14.38 -8.03 -12.73
N LEU A 65 14.00 -8.23 -11.47
CA LEU A 65 13.05 -7.37 -10.77
C LEU A 65 13.70 -6.12 -10.16
N ALA A 66 15.01 -6.12 -9.92
CA ALA A 66 15.72 -5.05 -9.21
C ALA A 66 15.45 -3.65 -9.79
N PRO A 67 15.48 -3.40 -11.11
CA PRO A 67 15.18 -2.07 -11.66
C PRO A 67 13.78 -1.57 -11.29
N MET A 68 12.81 -2.48 -11.18
CA MET A 68 11.44 -2.16 -10.78
C MET A 68 11.33 -1.96 -9.27
N LEU A 69 12.01 -2.78 -8.46
CA LEU A 69 11.94 -2.73 -7.00
C LEU A 69 12.74 -1.57 -6.41
N ASP A 70 13.86 -1.21 -7.01
CA ASP A 70 14.74 -0.14 -6.55
C ASP A 70 14.30 1.22 -7.08
N SER A 71 13.50 1.24 -8.15
CA SER A 71 12.89 2.48 -8.65
C SER A 71 12.09 3.18 -7.55
N ASN A 72 12.15 4.51 -7.55
CA ASN A 72 11.35 5.37 -6.69
C ASN A 72 11.61 5.18 -5.17
N THR A 73 12.80 4.74 -4.76
CA THR A 73 13.18 4.81 -3.34
C THR A 73 13.43 6.27 -2.97
N PRO A 74 12.63 6.88 -2.08
CA PRO A 74 12.72 8.29 -1.80
C PRO A 74 14.01 8.60 -1.03
N SER A 75 14.72 9.66 -1.46
CA SER A 75 15.87 10.18 -0.73
C SER A 75 15.40 10.88 0.53
N LEU A 76 15.93 10.46 1.68
CA LEU A 76 15.70 11.13 2.95
C LEU A 76 16.76 12.20 3.18
N SER A 77 16.38 13.23 3.95
CA SER A 77 17.30 14.24 4.46
C SER A 77 18.23 13.66 5.52
N ASP A 78 19.49 14.08 5.53
CA ASP A 78 20.47 13.71 6.56
C ASP A 78 20.06 14.18 7.96
N ASN A 79 19.16 15.15 8.04
CA ASN A 79 18.60 15.63 9.30
C ASN A 79 17.69 14.59 9.98
N LEU A 80 17.07 13.69 9.21
CA LEU A 80 16.02 12.83 9.73
C LEU A 80 16.54 11.83 10.78
N PRO A 81 17.68 11.13 10.58
CA PRO A 81 18.30 10.34 11.63
C PRO A 81 18.72 11.16 12.85
N ILE A 82 19.15 12.43 12.67
CA ILE A 82 19.56 13.30 13.77
C ILE A 82 18.35 13.64 14.65
N TRP A 83 17.24 14.06 14.04
CA TRP A 83 16.00 14.36 14.75
C TRP A 83 15.43 13.12 15.45
N ALA A 84 15.47 11.96 14.78
CA ALA A 84 15.01 10.69 15.34
C ALA A 84 15.77 10.30 16.61
N ASN A 85 17.10 10.40 16.58
CA ASN A 85 17.95 10.10 17.74
C ASN A 85 17.82 11.16 18.85
N THR A 86 17.56 12.42 18.48
CA THR A 86 17.27 13.49 19.44
C THR A 86 16.01 13.17 20.24
N LEU A 87 14.91 12.77 19.57
CA LEU A 87 13.70 12.32 20.27
C LEU A 87 13.91 11.02 21.04
N ALA A 88 14.69 10.07 20.52
CA ALA A 88 15.01 8.82 21.23
C ALA A 88 15.72 9.05 22.57
N SER A 89 16.50 10.12 22.65
CA SER A 89 17.27 10.52 23.84
C SER A 89 16.55 11.56 24.70
N CYS A 90 15.39 12.06 24.26
CA CYS A 90 14.60 13.03 24.99
C CYS A 90 14.07 12.39 26.29
N PRO A 91 14.08 13.09 27.43
CA PRO A 91 13.51 12.52 28.63
C PRO A 91 12.00 12.30 28.43
N PRO A 92 11.42 11.19 28.96
CA PRO A 92 10.12 10.68 28.54
C PRO A 92 8.96 11.43 29.23
N THR A 93 8.97 12.75 29.18
CA THR A 93 7.85 13.59 29.61
C THR A 93 7.20 14.23 28.40
N TRP A 94 5.87 14.35 28.43
CA TRP A 94 5.12 14.90 27.31
C TRP A 94 5.61 16.31 26.93
N THR A 95 5.82 17.17 27.94
CA THR A 95 6.29 18.55 27.73
C THR A 95 7.66 18.61 27.04
N GLN A 96 8.62 17.78 27.46
CA GLN A 96 9.96 17.79 26.85
C GLN A 96 9.93 17.26 25.42
N ILE A 97 9.17 16.20 25.16
CA ILE A 97 9.00 15.65 23.81
C ILE A 97 8.36 16.68 22.88
N VAL A 98 7.34 17.40 23.34
CA VAL A 98 6.69 18.46 22.55
C VAL A 98 7.66 19.60 22.28
N HIS A 99 8.44 20.06 23.26
CA HIS A 99 9.46 21.09 23.03
C HIS A 99 10.51 20.64 21.98
N CYS A 100 11.09 19.45 22.13
CA CYS A 100 12.03 18.92 21.15
C CYS A 100 11.38 18.78 19.75
N SER A 101 10.12 18.37 19.69
CA SER A 101 9.39 18.23 18.43
C SER A 101 9.09 19.58 17.77
N ILE A 102 8.84 20.64 18.54
CA ILE A 102 8.66 22.00 18.03
C ILE A 102 9.97 22.50 17.39
N ASP A 103 11.12 22.27 18.02
CA ASP A 103 12.42 22.63 17.46
C ASP A 103 12.68 21.90 16.13
N ILE A 104 12.35 20.60 16.09
CA ILE A 104 12.43 19.78 14.86
C ILE A 104 11.48 20.30 13.78
N LEU A 105 10.24 20.65 14.13
CA LEU A 105 9.25 21.21 13.20
C LEU A 105 9.72 22.56 12.62
N HIS A 106 10.33 23.42 13.45
CA HIS A 106 10.93 24.66 12.98
C HIS A 106 12.06 24.40 11.99
N ALA A 107 12.98 23.49 12.30
CA ALA A 107 14.06 23.12 11.39
C ALA A 107 13.53 22.50 10.08
N ALA A 108 12.51 21.66 10.17
CA ALA A 108 11.89 21.02 9.02
C ALA A 108 11.13 21.99 8.12
N LYS A 109 10.50 23.02 8.69
CA LYS A 109 9.82 24.08 7.94
C LYS A 109 10.79 24.89 7.09
N GLU A 110 12.00 25.14 7.60
CA GLU A 110 13.05 25.86 6.87
C GLU A 110 13.84 24.95 5.91
N SER A 111 13.55 23.64 5.87
CA SER A 111 14.18 22.70 4.96
C SER A 111 13.67 22.85 3.53
N ALA A 112 14.57 22.67 2.56
CA ALA A 112 14.21 22.60 1.15
C ALA A 112 13.54 21.27 0.76
N ASN A 113 13.67 20.22 1.59
CA ASN A 113 13.05 18.92 1.31
C ASN A 113 11.59 18.91 1.80
N PRO A 114 10.59 18.79 0.91
CA PRO A 114 9.18 18.82 1.31
C PRO A 114 8.79 17.67 2.23
N ASN A 115 9.54 16.56 2.23
CA ASN A 115 9.27 15.40 3.08
C ASN A 115 9.71 15.64 4.53
N ASP A 116 10.58 16.62 4.80
CA ASP A 116 11.09 16.86 6.16
C ASP A 116 9.97 17.37 7.08
N LEU A 117 9.10 18.24 6.58
CA LEU A 117 7.96 18.73 7.36
C LEU A 117 6.97 17.60 7.66
N VAL A 118 6.70 16.74 6.68
CA VAL A 118 5.83 15.56 6.84
C VAL A 118 6.42 14.63 7.90
N ALA A 119 7.71 14.33 7.77
CA ALA A 119 8.44 13.50 8.71
C ALA A 119 8.38 14.06 10.14
N ALA A 120 8.65 15.36 10.31
CA ALA A 120 8.59 16.03 11.60
C ALA A 120 7.19 15.98 12.24
N VAL A 121 6.13 16.15 11.47
CA VAL A 121 4.74 16.01 11.95
C VAL A 121 4.46 14.57 12.40
N CYS A 122 4.84 13.56 11.60
CA CYS A 122 4.69 12.16 11.99
C CYS A 122 5.50 11.84 13.26
N MET A 123 6.72 12.36 13.39
CA MET A 123 7.56 12.17 14.58
C MET A 123 6.93 12.78 15.83
N LEU A 124 6.34 13.98 15.75
CA LEU A 124 5.60 14.58 16.86
C LEU A 124 4.43 13.68 17.30
N GLN A 125 3.62 13.21 16.34
CA GLN A 125 2.45 12.37 16.63
C GLN A 125 2.86 11.03 17.26
N LEU A 126 3.89 10.37 16.71
CA LEU A 126 4.36 9.08 17.25
C LEU A 126 5.04 9.24 18.62
N SER A 127 5.98 10.17 18.75
CA SER A 127 6.78 10.32 19.97
C SER A 127 5.93 10.66 21.20
N THR A 128 4.94 11.55 21.06
CA THR A 128 4.02 11.91 22.14
C THR A 128 3.12 10.75 22.58
N ARG A 129 2.84 9.81 21.68
CA ARG A 129 2.08 8.58 21.97
C ARG A 129 2.95 7.43 22.46
N CYS A 130 4.28 7.52 22.32
CA CYS A 130 5.24 6.51 22.73
C CYS A 130 5.80 6.70 24.16
N ILE A 131 5.19 7.57 24.98
CA ILE A 131 5.62 7.87 26.36
C ILE A 131 5.40 6.68 27.30
N HIS A 132 4.31 5.95 27.08
CA HIS A 132 3.96 4.76 27.86
C HIS A 132 4.03 3.52 26.97
N ASP A 133 4.40 2.38 27.54
CA ASP A 133 4.33 1.08 26.86
C ASP A 133 3.18 0.26 27.46
N PRO A 134 1.97 0.35 26.92
CA PRO A 134 0.87 -0.47 27.40
C PRO A 134 1.11 -1.93 27.01
N HIS A 135 1.05 -2.81 28.00
CA HIS A 135 0.96 -4.25 27.77
C HIS A 135 -0.43 -4.58 27.19
N ASP A 136 -0.47 -5.47 26.20
CA ASP A 136 -1.68 -5.98 25.55
C ASP A 136 -2.59 -4.94 24.90
N LEU A 137 -2.14 -4.43 23.76
CA LEU A 137 -2.95 -3.55 22.92
C LEU A 137 -3.96 -4.34 22.10
N CYS A 138 -5.23 -3.91 22.12
CA CYS A 138 -6.16 -4.28 21.06
C CYS A 138 -5.76 -3.58 19.75
N GLU A 139 -6.29 -4.07 18.63
CA GLU A 139 -5.95 -3.61 17.28
C GLU A 139 -6.22 -2.12 17.07
N ASP A 140 -7.40 -1.65 17.50
CA ASP A 140 -7.79 -0.24 17.41
C ASP A 140 -6.83 0.69 18.17
N THR A 141 -6.47 0.32 19.41
CA THR A 141 -5.49 1.08 20.19
C THR A 141 -4.09 1.01 19.58
N PHE A 142 -3.70 -0.13 19.01
CA PHE A 142 -2.41 -0.27 18.32
C PHE A 142 -2.32 0.67 17.10
N VAL A 143 -3.38 0.71 16.28
CA VAL A 143 -3.49 1.60 15.12
C VAL A 143 -3.40 3.06 15.54
N HIS A 144 -4.23 3.50 16.48
CA HIS A 144 -4.29 4.89 16.92
C HIS A 144 -3.02 5.38 17.62
N ARG A 145 -2.22 4.45 18.13
CA ARG A 145 -0.99 4.78 18.83
C ARG A 145 0.20 4.88 17.89
N TYR A 146 0.32 3.95 16.94
CA TYR A 146 1.56 3.75 16.19
C TYR A 146 1.44 3.88 14.67
N LEU A 147 0.22 3.89 14.10
CA LEU A 147 0.03 3.85 12.65
C LEU A 147 -0.77 5.02 12.11
N ASP A 148 -1.84 5.47 12.77
CA ASP A 148 -2.77 6.46 12.19
C ASP A 148 -2.08 7.77 11.80
N GLY A 149 -1.31 8.37 12.71
CA GLY A 149 -0.57 9.61 12.44
C GLY A 149 0.54 9.45 11.39
N LEU A 150 1.10 8.24 11.28
CA LEU A 150 2.07 7.95 10.23
C LEU A 150 1.40 7.85 8.86
N LEU A 151 0.36 7.02 8.73
CA LEU A 151 -0.30 6.78 7.46
C LEU A 151 -1.08 8.01 6.99
N ASP A 152 -1.88 8.63 7.87
CA ASP A 152 -2.62 9.85 7.52
C ASP A 152 -1.67 11.02 7.26
N GLY A 153 -0.58 11.14 8.02
CA GLY A 153 0.44 12.16 7.80
C GLY A 153 1.13 12.03 6.44
N VAL A 154 1.52 10.81 6.04
CA VAL A 154 2.19 10.58 4.75
C VAL A 154 1.23 10.71 3.57
N PHE A 155 0.10 9.98 3.60
CA PHE A 155 -0.83 9.95 2.46
C PHE A 155 -1.69 11.22 2.34
N GLY A 156 -1.98 11.90 3.46
CA GLY A 156 -2.77 13.13 3.50
C GLY A 156 -2.11 14.34 2.84
N THR A 157 -0.84 14.23 2.42
CA THR A 157 -0.16 15.27 1.64
C THR A 157 -0.56 15.31 0.17
N SER A 158 -1.19 14.27 -0.33
CA SER A 158 -1.58 14.18 -1.74
C SER A 158 -2.90 14.89 -2.00
N LYS A 159 -2.97 15.60 -3.13
CA LYS A 159 -4.21 16.24 -3.60
C LYS A 159 -5.14 15.29 -4.35
N LEU A 160 -4.60 14.20 -4.91
CA LEU A 160 -5.34 13.24 -5.73
C LEU A 160 -5.82 12.03 -4.94
N MET A 161 -5.20 11.78 -3.78
CA MET A 161 -5.49 10.60 -2.97
C MET A 161 -6.33 10.99 -1.76
N GLU A 162 -7.29 10.14 -1.44
CA GLU A 162 -8.05 10.16 -0.21
C GLU A 162 -7.75 8.89 0.59
N THR A 163 -7.90 8.96 1.90
CA THR A 163 -7.67 7.81 2.80
C THR A 163 -8.91 7.50 3.63
N GLN A 164 -9.06 6.25 4.02
CA GLN A 164 -10.16 5.82 4.88
C GLN A 164 -9.76 4.65 5.77
N TRP A 165 -10.05 4.77 7.07
CA TRP A 165 -9.98 3.68 8.05
C TRP A 165 -11.29 2.87 8.07
N ALA A 166 -11.18 1.57 8.36
CA ALA A 166 -12.30 0.65 8.39
C ALA A 166 -13.47 1.10 9.29
N ASN A 167 -13.19 1.74 10.43
CA ASN A 167 -14.21 2.15 11.39
C ASN A 167 -15.26 3.11 10.80
N MET A 168 -14.91 3.93 9.81
CA MET A 168 -15.86 4.83 9.14
C MET A 168 -16.87 4.12 8.24
N TRP A 169 -16.52 2.95 7.70
CA TRP A 169 -17.37 2.26 6.71
C TRP A 169 -18.57 1.54 7.35
N LEU A 170 -18.45 1.13 8.62
CA LEU A 170 -19.51 0.45 9.38
C LEU A 170 -20.80 1.28 9.49
N ALA A 171 -20.69 2.60 9.45
CA ALA A 171 -21.84 3.51 9.47
C ALA A 171 -22.60 3.58 8.13
N SER A 172 -22.03 3.06 7.03
CA SER A 172 -22.51 3.34 5.67
C SER A 172 -23.00 2.14 4.86
N SER A 173 -22.69 0.91 5.26
CA SER A 173 -22.95 -0.29 4.44
C SER A 173 -24.13 -1.14 4.96
N LYS A 174 -25.29 -1.08 4.28
CA LYS A 174 -26.48 -1.93 4.52
C LYS A 174 -26.46 -3.29 3.79
N VAL A 175 -25.39 -3.64 3.08
CA VAL A 175 -25.35 -4.84 2.20
C VAL A 175 -24.31 -5.83 2.72
N ASP A 176 -24.78 -6.98 3.22
CA ASP A 176 -23.98 -7.99 3.93
C ASP A 176 -22.96 -8.76 3.07
N ALA A 177 -23.07 -8.72 1.73
CA ALA A 177 -22.22 -9.51 0.84
C ALA A 177 -20.76 -8.99 0.68
N TYR A 178 -20.49 -7.74 1.06
CA TYR A 178 -19.15 -7.13 0.95
C TYR A 178 -18.30 -7.23 2.23
N LYS A 179 -18.81 -7.91 3.28
CA LYS A 179 -18.16 -7.96 4.61
C LYS A 179 -16.92 -8.84 4.70
N THR A 180 -16.63 -9.68 3.71
CA THR A 180 -15.65 -10.78 3.87
C THR A 180 -14.18 -10.38 3.66
N TYR A 181 -13.89 -9.25 3.00
CA TYR A 181 -12.53 -8.78 2.70
C TYR A 181 -12.50 -7.26 2.72
N LYS A 182 -12.49 -6.71 3.93
CA LYS A 182 -12.43 -5.27 4.15
C LYS A 182 -11.04 -4.94 4.73
N PRO A 183 -10.29 -4.03 4.09
CA PRO A 183 -9.02 -3.57 4.60
C PRO A 183 -9.20 -2.67 5.83
N ASP A 184 -8.20 -2.66 6.71
CA ASP A 184 -8.17 -1.80 7.90
C ASP A 184 -7.96 -0.35 7.51
N PHE A 185 -7.16 -0.10 6.47
CA PHE A 185 -6.95 1.20 5.87
C PHE A 185 -6.82 1.10 4.35
N VAL A 186 -7.36 2.09 3.64
CA VAL A 186 -7.36 2.14 2.19
C VAL A 186 -7.01 3.54 1.69
N VAL A 187 -6.19 3.59 0.65
CA VAL A 187 -5.87 4.78 -0.13
C VAL A 187 -6.54 4.63 -1.48
N TYR A 188 -7.31 5.64 -1.87
CA TYR A 188 -8.07 5.61 -3.12
C TYR A 188 -8.00 6.96 -3.84
N VAL A 189 -8.31 6.91 -5.12
CA VAL A 189 -8.47 8.09 -5.98
C VAL A 189 -9.93 8.12 -6.41
N LYS A 190 -10.48 9.33 -6.54
CA LYS A 190 -11.87 9.51 -6.95
C LYS A 190 -11.98 10.50 -8.12
N PRO A 191 -11.50 10.14 -9.32
CA PRO A 191 -11.76 10.95 -10.50
C PRO A 191 -13.28 11.06 -10.71
N ARG A 192 -13.80 12.28 -10.60
CA ARG A 192 -15.24 12.60 -10.67
C ARG A 192 -16.09 11.90 -9.61
N HIS A 193 -16.66 10.75 -9.97
CA HIS A 193 -17.63 10.01 -9.15
C HIS A 193 -17.28 8.52 -8.99
N GLN A 194 -16.21 8.06 -9.66
CA GLN A 194 -15.78 6.67 -9.57
C GLN A 194 -14.58 6.57 -8.62
N ARG A 195 -14.65 5.63 -7.68
CA ARG A 195 -13.59 5.36 -6.72
C ARG A 195 -12.70 4.20 -7.21
N PHE A 196 -11.40 4.40 -7.11
CA PHE A 196 -10.38 3.39 -7.40
C PHE A 196 -9.46 3.24 -6.20
N ASP A 197 -9.52 2.09 -5.54
CA ASP A 197 -8.61 1.75 -4.46
C ASP A 197 -7.23 1.42 -5.07
N ILE A 198 -6.18 2.07 -4.58
CA ILE A 198 -4.82 1.98 -5.14
C ILE A 198 -3.79 1.45 -4.13
N ALA A 199 -4.04 1.59 -2.83
CA ALA A 199 -3.29 0.93 -1.77
C ALA A 199 -4.21 0.44 -0.64
N VAL A 200 -3.88 -0.69 -0.03
CA VAL A 200 -4.61 -1.25 1.13
C VAL A 200 -3.64 -1.64 2.23
N CYS A 201 -4.13 -1.63 3.47
CA CYS A 201 -3.38 -1.98 4.66
C CYS A 201 -4.17 -2.96 5.53
N GLU A 202 -3.47 -3.99 6.01
CA GLU A 202 -3.94 -5.00 6.95
C GLU A 202 -3.07 -4.97 8.21
N VAL A 203 -3.69 -4.89 9.39
CA VAL A 203 -3.01 -4.70 10.66
C VAL A 203 -3.33 -5.85 11.62
N LYS A 204 -2.27 -6.53 12.05
CA LYS A 204 -2.34 -7.57 13.07
C LYS A 204 -1.43 -7.23 14.25
N PRO A 205 -1.97 -6.77 15.40
CA PRO A 205 -1.16 -6.41 16.56
C PRO A 205 -0.50 -7.64 17.21
N PRO A 206 0.57 -7.47 18.01
CA PRO A 206 1.32 -8.58 18.63
C PRO A 206 0.46 -9.52 19.51
N SER A 207 -0.59 -8.99 20.13
CA SER A 207 -1.45 -9.66 21.10
C SER A 207 -2.45 -10.67 20.49
N LYS A 208 -2.63 -10.66 19.16
CA LYS A 208 -3.63 -11.50 18.48
C LYS A 208 -2.95 -12.58 17.62
N SER A 209 -2.53 -13.68 18.23
CA SER A 209 -2.08 -14.88 17.52
C SER A 209 -3.20 -15.92 17.36
N CYS A 210 -4.41 -15.51 16.96
CA CYS A 210 -5.34 -16.50 16.40
C CYS A 210 -4.88 -16.80 14.98
N ARG A 211 -4.66 -18.07 14.64
CA ARG A 211 -4.39 -18.52 13.27
C ARG A 211 -5.73 -18.78 12.58
N PRO A 212 -6.33 -17.80 11.87
CA PRO A 212 -7.42 -18.09 10.95
C PRO A 212 -6.97 -19.13 9.90
N PRO A 213 -7.91 -19.81 9.22
CA PRO A 213 -7.57 -20.75 8.15
C PRO A 213 -6.85 -20.09 6.97
N ILE A 214 -6.91 -18.75 6.85
CA ILE A 214 -6.25 -17.95 5.82
C ILE A 214 -5.52 -16.81 6.52
N SER A 215 -4.23 -16.61 6.24
CA SER A 215 -3.45 -15.54 6.86
C SER A 215 -3.87 -14.14 6.38
N ASP A 216 -3.58 -13.11 7.18
CA ASP A 216 -3.82 -11.72 6.81
C ASP A 216 -3.01 -11.31 5.56
N PHE A 217 -1.86 -11.96 5.32
CA PHE A 217 -1.09 -11.80 4.09
C PHE A 217 -1.84 -12.32 2.85
N VAL A 218 -2.48 -13.49 2.95
CA VAL A 218 -3.30 -14.02 1.85
C VAL A 218 -4.51 -13.11 1.62
N LYS A 219 -5.15 -12.62 2.69
CA LYS A 219 -6.25 -11.65 2.62
C LYS A 219 -5.84 -10.40 1.84
N LEU A 220 -4.72 -9.77 2.23
CA LEU A 220 -4.14 -8.60 1.57
C LEU A 220 -3.92 -8.84 0.07
N CYS A 221 -3.30 -9.97 -0.30
CA CYS A 221 -3.06 -10.29 -1.70
C CYS A 221 -4.35 -10.48 -2.51
N LEU A 222 -5.39 -11.06 -1.92
CA LEU A 222 -6.69 -11.22 -2.59
C LEU A 222 -7.39 -9.88 -2.79
N GLU A 223 -7.22 -8.93 -1.87
CA GLU A 223 -7.72 -7.56 -2.00
C GLU A 223 -6.98 -6.80 -3.09
N MET A 224 -5.64 -6.84 -3.09
CA MET A 224 -4.81 -6.29 -4.17
C MET A 224 -5.23 -6.84 -5.54
N LYS A 225 -5.50 -8.16 -5.64
CA LYS A 225 -5.99 -8.75 -6.89
C LYS A 225 -7.36 -8.20 -7.31
N LYS A 226 -8.27 -7.89 -6.39
CA LYS A 226 -9.54 -7.26 -6.73
C LYS A 226 -9.32 -5.85 -7.24
N MET A 227 -8.44 -5.08 -6.60
CA MET A 227 -8.12 -3.72 -7.00
C MET A 227 -7.49 -3.68 -8.41
N ILE A 228 -6.49 -4.49 -8.70
CA ILE A 228 -5.86 -4.48 -10.04
C ILE A 228 -6.84 -4.88 -11.16
N LEU A 229 -7.84 -5.71 -10.85
CA LEU A 229 -8.91 -6.08 -11.78
C LEU A 229 -9.82 -4.88 -12.11
N THR A 230 -10.08 -3.98 -11.15
CA THR A 230 -10.87 -2.76 -11.42
C THR A 230 -10.10 -1.72 -12.23
N LEU A 231 -8.78 -1.75 -12.18
CA LEU A 231 -7.90 -0.88 -13.00
C LEU A 231 -7.64 -1.45 -14.40
N THR A 232 -7.91 -2.75 -14.61
CA THR A 232 -7.62 -3.42 -15.88
C THR A 232 -8.52 -2.86 -16.99
N GLY A 233 -7.89 -2.39 -18.07
CA GLY A 233 -8.58 -1.77 -19.21
C GLY A 233 -8.78 -0.26 -19.07
N LEU A 234 -8.43 0.32 -17.92
CA LEU A 234 -8.36 1.78 -17.74
C LEU A 234 -6.95 2.32 -17.98
N ILE A 235 -5.94 1.55 -17.55
CA ILE A 235 -4.52 1.85 -17.73
C ILE A 235 -3.80 0.59 -18.24
N ASP A 236 -2.72 0.77 -19.00
CA ASP A 236 -2.06 -0.31 -19.74
C ASP A 236 -1.33 -1.30 -18.82
N ASN A 237 -0.63 -0.79 -17.81
CA ASN A 237 0.20 -1.58 -16.89
C ASN A 237 -0.18 -1.31 -15.43
N PRO A 238 -1.42 -1.66 -15.01
CA PRO A 238 -1.88 -1.36 -13.68
C PRO A 238 -1.03 -2.09 -12.65
N PHE A 239 -0.80 -1.41 -11.54
CA PHE A 239 -0.29 -2.01 -10.32
C PHE A 239 -1.10 -1.52 -9.14
N VAL A 240 -0.97 -2.18 -8.00
CA VAL A 240 -1.59 -1.76 -6.73
C VAL A 240 -0.66 -2.07 -5.58
N LEU A 241 -0.88 -1.44 -4.44
CA LEU A 241 0.03 -1.47 -3.31
C LEU A 241 -0.62 -2.11 -2.08
N GLY A 242 0.20 -2.75 -1.26
CA GLY A 242 -0.21 -3.44 -0.05
C GLY A 242 0.71 -3.11 1.10
N ILE A 243 0.15 -2.90 2.28
CA ILE A 243 0.86 -2.71 3.54
C ILE A 243 0.37 -3.79 4.50
N LEU A 244 1.29 -4.60 5.02
CA LEU A 244 0.98 -5.59 6.05
C LEU A 244 1.72 -5.21 7.32
N VAL A 245 0.99 -4.99 8.40
CA VAL A 245 1.58 -4.85 9.73
C VAL A 245 1.34 -6.13 10.50
N THR A 246 2.41 -6.88 10.80
CA THR A 246 2.33 -8.10 11.61
C THR A 246 3.18 -7.93 12.86
N GLY A 247 2.53 -7.90 14.02
CA GLY A 247 3.19 -7.58 15.27
C GLY A 247 3.70 -6.15 15.26
N ARG A 248 5.03 -5.99 15.21
CA ARG A 248 5.73 -4.70 15.15
C ARG A 248 6.48 -4.49 13.83
N THR A 249 6.31 -5.39 12.87
CA THR A 249 6.98 -5.29 11.56
C THR A 249 5.98 -4.86 10.50
N ILE A 250 6.35 -3.87 9.70
CA ILE A 250 5.66 -3.45 8.48
C ILE A 250 6.35 -4.08 7.29
N HIS A 251 5.58 -4.70 6.41
CA HIS A 251 5.99 -5.15 5.10
C HIS A 251 5.18 -4.41 4.05
N THR A 252 5.84 -3.91 3.01
CA THR A 252 5.16 -3.24 1.90
C THR A 252 5.34 -4.03 0.61
N PHE A 253 4.29 -4.04 -0.20
CA PHE A 253 4.18 -4.87 -1.40
C PHE A 253 3.63 -4.07 -2.57
N VAL A 254 4.00 -4.50 -3.76
CA VAL A 254 3.39 -4.08 -5.02
C VAL A 254 2.90 -5.31 -5.77
N MET A 255 1.72 -5.22 -6.38
CA MET A 255 1.18 -6.26 -7.26
C MET A 255 1.10 -5.74 -8.69
N TYR A 256 1.62 -6.53 -9.63
CA TYR A 256 1.47 -6.31 -11.07
C TYR A 256 0.79 -7.51 -11.72
N ARG A 257 0.25 -7.32 -12.93
CA ARG A 257 -0.12 -8.44 -13.79
C ARG A 257 1.13 -9.20 -14.25
N LEU A 258 0.99 -10.53 -14.33
CA LEU A 258 2.00 -11.45 -14.83
C LEU A 258 1.40 -12.23 -16.02
N GLY A 259 1.67 -11.75 -17.23
CA GLY A 259 1.01 -12.25 -18.44
C GLY A 259 -0.50 -12.01 -18.42
N GLN A 260 -1.27 -12.85 -19.13
CA GLN A 260 -2.71 -12.63 -19.29
C GLN A 260 -3.54 -12.92 -18.03
N HIS A 261 -3.10 -13.87 -17.19
CA HIS A 261 -3.94 -14.40 -16.09
C HIS A 261 -3.25 -14.49 -14.73
N GLY A 262 -1.95 -14.21 -14.68
CA GLY A 262 -1.17 -14.25 -13.44
C GLY A 262 -1.06 -12.89 -12.78
N TYR A 263 -0.65 -12.91 -11.52
CA TYR A 263 -0.30 -11.74 -10.73
C TYR A 263 1.03 -12.02 -10.02
N ARG A 264 1.94 -11.04 -10.05
CA ARG A 264 3.16 -11.07 -9.24
C ARG A 264 3.01 -10.10 -8.10
N VAL A 265 3.29 -10.54 -6.88
CA VAL A 265 3.43 -9.68 -5.69
C VAL A 265 4.90 -9.60 -5.38
N CYS A 266 5.44 -8.40 -5.25
CA CYS A 266 6.82 -8.19 -4.88
C CYS A 266 6.89 -7.39 -3.57
N GLN A 267 7.71 -7.84 -2.63
CA GLN A 267 8.03 -7.05 -1.44
C GLN A 267 8.96 -5.89 -1.83
N ILE A 268 8.58 -4.66 -1.47
CA ILE A 268 9.30 -3.43 -1.85
C ILE A 268 9.93 -2.71 -0.65
N GLY A 269 9.60 -3.14 0.57
CA GLY A 269 10.14 -2.58 1.80
C GLY A 269 9.77 -3.40 3.03
N GLN A 270 10.55 -3.18 4.09
CA GLN A 270 10.31 -3.72 5.42
C GLN A 270 10.89 -2.76 6.45
N ALA A 271 10.15 -2.52 7.52
CA ALA A 271 10.60 -1.71 8.63
C ALA A 271 9.96 -2.15 9.94
N GLU A 272 10.57 -1.79 11.05
CA GLU A 272 9.95 -1.94 12.38
C GLU A 272 9.14 -0.69 12.72
N VAL A 273 8.00 -0.89 13.36
CA VAL A 273 7.15 0.15 13.91
C VAL A 273 7.86 0.80 15.10
N VAL A 274 7.79 2.12 15.19
CA VAL A 274 8.22 2.84 16.39
C VAL A 274 7.17 2.65 17.48
N TYR A 275 7.47 1.78 18.45
CA TYR A 275 6.55 1.42 19.53
C TYR A 275 6.90 2.04 20.89
N SER A 276 8.06 2.69 20.99
CA SER A 276 8.54 3.38 22.19
C SER A 276 9.42 4.56 21.82
N LEU A 277 9.57 5.51 22.74
CA LEU A 277 10.42 6.69 22.50
C LEU A 277 11.86 6.26 22.16
N LYS A 278 12.41 5.26 22.86
CA LYS A 278 13.75 4.71 22.61
C LYS A 278 13.91 4.11 21.20
N SER A 279 12.82 3.63 20.61
CA SER A 279 12.82 3.08 19.25
C SER A 279 12.67 4.14 18.16
N MET A 280 12.60 5.45 18.50
CA MET A 280 12.50 6.52 17.51
C MET A 280 13.64 6.51 16.49
N GLY A 281 14.81 5.97 16.82
CA GLY A 281 15.91 5.78 15.86
C GLY A 281 15.56 4.90 14.64
N LEU A 282 14.48 4.11 14.72
CA LEU A 282 13.95 3.30 13.61
C LEU A 282 13.07 4.12 12.65
N PHE A 283 12.65 5.32 13.06
CA PHE A 283 11.74 6.18 12.30
C PHE A 283 12.19 6.46 10.86
N PRO A 284 13.47 6.77 10.56
CA PRO A 284 13.87 7.08 9.19
C PRO A 284 13.56 5.93 8.21
N VAL A 285 13.87 4.68 8.57
CA VAL A 285 13.62 3.51 7.74
C VAL A 285 12.12 3.24 7.61
N LEU A 286 11.37 3.38 8.71
CA LEU A 286 9.91 3.28 8.72
C LEU A 286 9.27 4.31 7.79
N PHE A 287 9.66 5.57 7.92
CA PHE A 287 9.14 6.67 7.11
C PHE A 287 9.46 6.49 5.64
N GLN A 288 10.71 6.12 5.30
CA GLN A 288 11.10 5.82 3.91
C GLN A 288 10.27 4.69 3.31
N THR A 289 10.01 3.64 4.09
CA THR A 289 9.24 2.46 3.66
C THR A 289 7.81 2.84 3.30
N ILE A 290 7.15 3.69 4.10
CA ILE A 290 5.78 4.18 3.81
C ILE A 290 5.79 5.24 2.70
N LEU A 291 6.77 6.14 2.70
CA LEU A 291 6.90 7.19 1.69
C LEU A 291 7.07 6.60 0.27
N LYS A 292 7.84 5.52 0.14
CA LYS A 292 7.97 4.78 -1.13
C LYS A 292 6.61 4.29 -1.64
N VAL A 293 5.77 3.75 -0.75
CA VAL A 293 4.40 3.34 -1.12
C VAL A 293 3.59 4.56 -1.59
N LYS A 294 3.68 5.68 -0.86
CA LYS A 294 2.96 6.91 -1.21
C LYS A 294 3.41 7.51 -2.55
N ASP A 295 4.69 7.49 -2.88
CA ASP A 295 5.20 8.01 -4.16
C ASP A 295 4.81 7.12 -5.34
N MET A 296 4.84 5.78 -5.16
CA MET A 296 4.29 4.85 -6.15
C MET A 296 2.77 5.04 -6.31
N ALA A 297 2.04 5.22 -5.21
CA ALA A 297 0.60 5.47 -5.24
C ALA A 297 0.26 6.78 -5.96
N ALA A 298 1.05 7.83 -5.77
CA ALA A 298 0.89 9.11 -6.45
C ALA A 298 1.06 8.98 -7.97
N THR A 299 2.06 8.21 -8.43
CA THR A 299 2.26 7.92 -9.86
C THR A 299 1.01 7.27 -10.47
N LEU A 300 0.46 6.26 -9.79
CA LEU A 300 -0.76 5.59 -10.23
C LEU A 300 -1.99 6.51 -10.20
N ALA A 301 -2.08 7.38 -9.19
CA ALA A 301 -3.17 8.35 -9.09
C ALA A 301 -3.17 9.35 -10.26
N GLU A 302 -1.99 9.82 -10.66
CA GLU A 302 -1.83 10.69 -11.83
C GLU A 302 -2.24 9.96 -13.11
N GLU A 303 -1.81 8.72 -13.32
CA GLU A 303 -2.23 7.91 -14.48
C GLU A 303 -3.75 7.72 -14.55
N LEU A 304 -4.39 7.44 -13.41
CA LEU A 304 -5.85 7.27 -13.35
C LEU A 304 -6.61 8.57 -13.63
N GLU A 305 -6.13 9.70 -13.10
CA GLU A 305 -6.71 11.01 -13.39
C GLU A 305 -6.60 11.34 -14.89
N GLN A 306 -5.44 11.08 -15.51
CA GLN A 306 -5.26 11.28 -16.95
C GLN A 306 -6.14 10.35 -17.79
N ALA A 307 -6.24 9.07 -17.43
CA ALA A 307 -7.12 8.12 -18.11
C ALA A 307 -8.59 8.55 -18.05
N ALA A 308 -9.06 9.00 -16.87
CA ALA A 308 -10.41 9.50 -16.70
C ALA A 308 -10.67 10.77 -17.53
N LEU A 309 -9.71 11.70 -17.61
CA LEU A 309 -9.78 12.88 -18.47
C LEU A 309 -9.78 12.53 -19.96
N GLY A 310 -9.08 11.45 -20.36
CA GLY A 310 -9.10 10.92 -21.72
C GLY A 310 -10.49 10.43 -22.12
N LEU A 311 -11.09 9.56 -21.30
CA LEU A 311 -12.43 9.00 -21.52
C LEU A 311 -13.49 10.11 -21.62
N ALA A 312 -13.41 11.11 -20.74
CA ALA A 312 -14.27 12.27 -20.75
C ALA A 312 -14.29 13.04 -22.08
N LYS A 313 -13.11 13.22 -22.68
CA LYS A 313 -12.95 13.95 -23.94
C LYS A 313 -13.53 13.17 -25.11
N THR A 314 -13.38 11.84 -25.10
CA THR A 314 -13.97 10.97 -26.12
C THR A 314 -15.50 10.91 -26.02
N GLU A 315 -16.07 10.83 -24.82
CA GLU A 315 -17.52 10.91 -24.59
C GLU A 315 -18.09 12.25 -25.06
N SER A 316 -17.43 13.37 -24.68
CA SER A 316 -17.85 14.72 -25.08
C SER A 316 -17.70 15.00 -26.58
N ALA A 317 -16.86 14.23 -27.29
CA ALA A 317 -16.69 14.33 -28.74
C ALA A 317 -17.74 13.51 -29.51
N HIS A 318 -18.23 12.40 -28.94
CA HIS A 318 -19.36 11.64 -29.49
C HIS A 318 -20.71 12.34 -29.28
N ASP A 319 -20.85 13.13 -28.22
CA ASP A 319 -22.09 13.88 -27.92
C ASP A 319 -22.18 15.25 -28.63
N ARG A 320 -21.24 15.61 -29.51
CA ARG A 320 -21.41 16.78 -30.39
C ARG A 320 -22.19 16.36 -31.63
N PRO A 321 -23.47 16.77 -31.80
CA PRO A 321 -24.14 16.56 -33.08
C PRO A 321 -23.36 17.31 -34.15
N SER A 322 -23.14 16.65 -35.30
CA SER A 322 -22.63 17.32 -36.49
C SER A 322 -23.56 18.50 -36.77
N MET A 323 -23.06 19.72 -36.60
CA MET A 323 -23.72 20.90 -37.15
C MET A 323 -23.49 20.90 -38.66
N ASP A 324 -24.16 19.98 -39.33
CA ASP A 324 -24.43 20.04 -40.76
C ASP A 324 -25.74 19.28 -41.01
N ASP A 325 -26.85 19.92 -40.64
CA ASP A 325 -28.02 19.94 -41.51
C ASP A 325 -29.00 21.00 -40.98
N GLY A 326 -29.32 21.95 -41.86
CA GLY A 326 -30.17 23.07 -41.55
C GLY A 326 -31.59 22.64 -41.20
N THR A 327 -32.10 23.05 -40.05
CA THR A 327 -33.55 23.29 -39.88
C THR A 327 -33.84 24.23 -38.70
N PRO A 328 -34.83 25.14 -38.81
CA PRO A 328 -34.95 26.29 -37.90
C PRO A 328 -35.70 26.03 -36.59
N ASN A 329 -35.34 26.87 -35.64
CA ASN A 329 -35.76 27.00 -34.25
C ASN A 329 -37.27 27.28 -34.06
N TRP A 330 -37.99 26.41 -33.36
CA TRP A 330 -39.40 26.63 -32.96
C TRP A 330 -39.52 26.95 -31.45
N LYS A 331 -38.98 28.10 -31.02
CA LYS A 331 -39.37 28.69 -29.72
C LYS A 331 -40.50 29.70 -29.91
N ARG A 332 -41.74 29.23 -29.91
CA ARG A 332 -42.92 30.00 -29.44
C ARG A 332 -44.00 29.05 -28.97
N LEU A 333 -44.14 28.90 -27.66
CA LEU A 333 -45.40 28.73 -26.97
C LEU A 333 -45.18 29.21 -25.53
N LYS A 334 -45.52 30.48 -25.28
CA LYS A 334 -45.77 31.00 -23.93
C LYS A 334 -47.24 30.73 -23.62
N MET A 335 -47.53 30.26 -22.41
CA MET A 335 -48.74 30.67 -21.69
C MET A 335 -48.44 31.97 -20.97
#